data_AF-A0A5J5R1Q7-F1
#
_entry.id   AF-A0A5J5R1Q7-F1
#
_cell.length_a   1.000
_cell.length_b   1.000
_cell.length_c   1.000
_cell.angle_alpha   90.00
_cell.angle_beta   90.00
_cell.angle_gamma   90.00
#
_symmetry.space_group_name_H-M   'P 1'
#
loop_
_entity.id
_entity.type
_entity.pdbx_description
1 polymer ?
#
loop_
_entity_poly.entity_id
_entity_poly.type
_entity_poly.pdbx_seq_one_letter_code
_entity_poly.pdbx_strand_id
1 'polypeptide(L)'
;MVNFMLKISADLENLTNLQPQGGCDDPSFPYLFKLKCGRCGELSQKETCVSLGDTVPLLQGKGTTNLVQKCKFCMREGTVTMIPGKGRPLTQEDCEGGKFAPLMLFDCRGYEPVGFVFGVGWKVESLEGTKFEGIDLSGDDFSEYDEKGECPVMISNLRSTFEPVK
;
A
#
# COMPACT_ATOMS: atom_id res chain seq x y z
N MET A 1 18.94 5.79 -6.63
CA MET A 1 18.20 4.95 -5.70
C MET A 1 17.50 5.90 -4.77
N VAL A 2 16.19 5.77 -4.63
CA VAL A 2 15.37 6.63 -3.77
C VAL A 2 14.37 5.73 -3.06
N ASN A 3 14.23 5.92 -1.75
CA ASN A 3 13.24 5.22 -0.96
C ASN A 3 11.92 6.00 -0.98
N PHE A 4 10.81 5.32 -1.17
CA PHE A 4 9.47 5.91 -1.14
C PHE A 4 8.63 5.21 -0.08
N MET A 5 8.14 5.97 0.90
CA MET A 5 7.19 5.49 1.90
C MET A 5 5.78 5.63 1.34
N LEU A 6 5.09 4.51 1.13
CA LEU A 6 3.65 4.52 0.94
C LEU A 6 2.99 4.78 2.29
N LYS A 7 2.15 5.81 2.34
CA LYS A 7 1.27 6.07 3.48
C LYS A 7 -0.18 6.10 3.04
N ILE A 8 -1.07 5.69 3.94
CA ILE A 8 -2.52 5.66 3.72
C ILE A 8 -3.26 6.48 4.78
N SER A 9 -4.43 6.98 4.42
CA SER A 9 -5.39 7.64 5.31
C SER A 9 -6.80 7.29 4.84
N ALA A 10 -7.76 7.34 5.74
CA ALA A 10 -9.16 7.08 5.48
C ALA A 10 -10.00 7.84 6.52
N ASP A 11 -11.30 7.91 6.34
CA ASP A 11 -12.22 8.25 7.42
C ASP A 11 -12.72 6.94 8.02
N LEU A 12 -12.56 6.80 9.34
CA LEU A 12 -12.92 5.59 10.09
C LEU A 12 -14.01 5.94 11.10
N GLU A 13 -15.22 5.39 10.92
CA GLU A 13 -16.33 5.54 11.84
C GLU A 13 -16.44 4.28 12.70
N ASN A 14 -16.27 4.42 14.02
CA ASN A 14 -16.27 3.33 15.00
C ASN A 14 -15.26 2.20 14.71
N LEU A 15 -14.20 2.52 13.96
CA LEU A 15 -13.17 1.59 13.50
C LEU A 15 -11.77 2.10 13.80
N THR A 16 -10.82 1.17 13.92
CA THR A 16 -9.40 1.43 14.10
C THR A 16 -8.56 0.28 13.51
N ASN A 17 -7.24 0.42 13.51
CA ASN A 17 -6.28 -0.60 13.10
C ASN A 17 -6.47 -1.14 11.66
N LEU A 18 -6.84 -0.29 10.69
CA LEU A 18 -6.92 -0.67 9.28
C LEU A 18 -5.53 -1.04 8.73
N GLN A 19 -5.41 -2.24 8.18
CA GLN A 19 -4.16 -2.79 7.64
C GLN A 19 -4.43 -3.98 6.71
N PRO A 20 -3.42 -4.47 5.96
CA PRO A 20 -3.53 -5.74 5.24
C PRO A 20 -3.88 -6.92 6.18
N GLN A 21 -4.56 -7.93 5.66
CA GLN A 21 -5.07 -9.04 6.47
C GLN A 21 -3.96 -9.81 7.21
N GLY A 22 -2.83 -10.11 6.56
CA GLY A 22 -1.64 -10.67 7.21
C GLY A 22 -0.75 -9.66 7.95
N GLY A 23 -1.18 -8.39 8.06
CA GLY A 23 -0.39 -7.27 8.59
C GLY A 23 0.45 -6.57 7.51
N CYS A 24 1.09 -5.46 7.85
CA CYS A 24 1.83 -4.64 6.86
C CYS A 24 2.94 -5.40 6.12
N ASP A 25 3.51 -6.43 6.75
CA ASP A 25 4.55 -7.31 6.19
C ASP A 25 3.98 -8.63 5.62
N ASP A 26 2.69 -8.67 5.28
CA ASP A 26 2.08 -9.83 4.63
C ASP A 26 2.79 -10.13 3.29
N PRO A 27 3.39 -11.33 3.13
CA PRO A 27 4.09 -11.69 1.91
C PRO A 27 3.17 -11.79 0.69
N SER A 28 1.87 -12.00 0.89
CA SER A 28 0.88 -12.24 -0.16
C SER A 28 0.03 -11.02 -0.51
N PHE A 29 0.14 -9.92 0.26
CA PHE A 29 -0.68 -8.74 0.01
C PHE A 29 -0.25 -8.01 -1.28
N PRO A 30 -1.17 -7.77 -2.22
CA PRO A 30 -0.84 -7.15 -3.50
C PRO A 30 -0.80 -5.62 -3.38
N TYR A 31 0.38 -5.03 -3.60
CA TYR A 31 0.52 -3.59 -3.75
C TYR A 31 0.36 -3.19 -5.22
N LEU A 32 -0.71 -2.45 -5.52
CA LEU A 32 -1.06 -1.99 -6.87
C LEU A 32 -0.79 -0.49 -6.99
N PHE A 33 0.11 -0.10 -7.90
CA PHE A 33 0.40 1.30 -8.18
C PHE A 33 0.99 1.47 -9.58
N LYS A 34 0.97 2.71 -10.10
CA LYS A 34 1.66 3.04 -11.35
C LYS A 34 3.11 3.42 -11.09
N LEU A 35 3.92 3.27 -12.13
CA LEU A 35 5.34 3.62 -12.10
C LEU A 35 5.62 4.74 -13.10
N LYS A 36 6.20 5.84 -12.63
CA LYS A 36 6.71 6.92 -13.46
C LYS A 36 8.21 6.72 -13.70
N CYS A 37 8.64 6.70 -14.95
CA CYS A 37 10.04 6.52 -15.30
C CYS A 37 10.86 7.76 -14.94
N GLY A 38 11.86 7.60 -14.08
CA GLY A 38 12.74 8.69 -13.66
C GLY A 38 13.67 9.23 -14.76
N ARG A 39 13.74 8.57 -15.94
CA ARG A 39 14.54 9.04 -17.08
C ARG A 39 13.72 9.86 -18.08
N CYS A 40 12.61 9.32 -18.55
CA CYS A 40 11.82 9.92 -19.64
C CYS A 40 10.46 10.45 -19.18
N GLY A 41 10.10 10.28 -17.90
CA GLY A 41 8.82 10.75 -17.34
C GLY A 41 7.61 9.89 -17.67
N GLU A 42 7.75 8.85 -18.50
CA GLU A 42 6.64 7.99 -18.93
C GLU A 42 5.98 7.30 -17.75
N LEU A 43 4.65 7.38 -17.67
CA LEU A 43 3.83 6.68 -16.69
C LEU A 43 3.42 5.30 -17.23
N SER A 44 3.44 4.27 -16.39
CA SER A 44 2.95 2.95 -16.79
C SER A 44 1.47 3.00 -17.22
N GLN A 45 1.16 2.33 -18.33
CA GLN A 45 -0.21 2.28 -18.89
C GLN A 45 -1.21 1.58 -17.97
N LYS A 46 -0.71 0.61 -17.18
CA LYS A 46 -1.47 -0.15 -16.19
C LYS A 46 -0.73 -0.09 -14.86
N GLU A 47 -1.47 -0.36 -13.80
CA GLU A 47 -0.96 -0.60 -12.46
C GLU A 47 -0.06 -1.84 -12.51
N THR A 48 1.06 -1.77 -11.80
CA THR A 48 1.92 -2.91 -11.55
C THR A 48 1.55 -3.47 -10.18
N CYS A 49 1.44 -4.80 -10.10
CA CYS A 49 1.29 -5.51 -8.84
C CYS A 49 2.67 -5.92 -8.32
N VAL A 50 2.94 -5.63 -7.05
CA VAL A 50 4.15 -6.05 -6.34
C VAL A 50 3.73 -6.64 -4.99
N SER A 51 4.22 -7.82 -4.65
CA SER A 51 4.04 -8.41 -3.33
C SER A 51 5.41 -8.66 -2.68
N LEU A 52 5.43 -8.73 -1.34
CA LEU A 52 6.67 -8.92 -0.59
C LEU A 52 7.24 -10.33 -0.79
N GLY A 53 6.38 -11.33 -1.04
CA GLY A 53 6.76 -12.71 -1.32
C GLY A 53 7.32 -12.94 -2.73
N ASP A 54 6.97 -12.08 -3.69
CA ASP A 54 7.53 -12.14 -5.04
C ASP A 54 8.99 -11.70 -4.99
N THR A 55 9.92 -12.59 -5.33
CA THR A 55 11.34 -12.25 -5.44
C THR A 55 11.91 -12.72 -6.78
N VAL A 56 12.63 -11.81 -7.44
CA VAL A 56 13.29 -12.05 -8.73
C VAL A 56 14.77 -11.69 -8.63
N PRO A 57 15.66 -12.43 -9.31
CA PRO A 57 17.09 -12.13 -9.32
C PRO A 57 17.37 -10.83 -10.09
N LEU A 58 18.32 -10.04 -9.61
CA LEU A 58 18.82 -8.88 -10.34
C LEU A 58 19.68 -9.33 -11.53
N LEU A 59 19.47 -8.73 -12.70
CA LEU A 59 20.24 -9.04 -13.91
C LEU A 59 21.71 -8.64 -13.82
N GLN A 60 22.04 -7.64 -12.98
CA GLN A 60 23.40 -7.17 -12.75
C GLN A 60 23.68 -7.11 -11.24
N GLY A 61 24.42 -8.09 -10.72
CA GLY A 61 24.90 -8.14 -9.34
C GLY A 61 24.46 -9.39 -8.56
N LYS A 62 24.84 -9.44 -7.27
CA LYS A 62 24.35 -10.44 -6.32
C LYS A 62 23.23 -9.82 -5.50
N GLY A 63 21.98 -10.21 -5.75
CA GLY A 63 20.82 -9.73 -5.00
C GLY A 63 19.49 -10.09 -5.67
N THR A 64 18.42 -9.98 -4.89
CA THR A 64 17.03 -10.13 -5.35
C THR A 64 16.27 -8.83 -5.17
N THR A 65 15.16 -8.68 -5.89
CA THR A 65 14.22 -7.56 -5.79
C THR A 65 12.80 -8.10 -5.95
N ASN A 66 11.76 -7.32 -5.66
CA ASN A 66 10.39 -7.77 -5.83
C ASN A 66 9.85 -7.58 -7.25
N LEU A 67 10.36 -6.57 -7.95
CA LEU A 67 9.99 -6.28 -9.33
C LEU A 67 11.20 -5.79 -10.15
N VAL A 68 11.32 -6.32 -11.37
CA VAL A 68 12.16 -5.76 -12.45
C VAL A 68 11.24 -5.42 -13.62
N GLN A 69 11.26 -4.16 -14.08
CA GLN A 69 10.40 -3.70 -15.17
C GLN A 69 11.18 -2.82 -16.15
N LYS A 70 10.89 -2.95 -17.45
CA LYS A 70 11.42 -2.09 -18.50
C LYS A 70 10.42 -1.00 -18.86
N CYS A 71 10.91 0.23 -19.02
CA CYS A 71 10.10 1.34 -19.50
C CYS A 71 9.74 1.08 -20.96
N LYS A 72 8.45 1.04 -21.28
CA LYS A 72 7.97 0.80 -22.65
C LYS A 72 8.41 1.87 -23.65
N PHE A 73 8.73 3.07 -23.18
CA PHE A 73 9.16 4.18 -24.03
C PHE A 73 10.69 4.20 -24.25
N CYS A 74 11.47 4.39 -23.18
CA CYS A 74 12.94 4.55 -23.30
C CYS A 74 13.72 3.24 -23.15
N MET A 75 13.04 2.10 -22.98
CA MET A 75 13.59 0.75 -22.79
C MET A 75 14.51 0.58 -21.57
N ARG A 76 14.65 1.61 -20.74
CA ARG A 76 15.45 1.55 -19.52
C ARG A 76 14.78 0.62 -18.52
N GLU A 77 15.59 -0.25 -17.94
CA GLU A 77 15.18 -1.12 -16.85
C GLU A 77 15.26 -0.38 -15.50
N GLY A 78 14.31 -0.67 -14.64
CA GLY A 78 14.29 -0.24 -13.25
C GLY A 78 13.76 -1.34 -12.34
N THR A 79 13.95 -1.14 -11.05
CA THR A 79 13.61 -2.12 -10.02
C THR A 79 12.81 -1.49 -8.89
N VAL A 80 11.99 -2.31 -8.23
CA VAL A 80 11.29 -1.97 -7.00
C VAL A 80 11.54 -3.11 -6.00
N THR A 81 12.12 -2.77 -4.85
CA THR A 81 12.35 -3.69 -3.73
C THR A 81 11.53 -3.21 -2.54
N MET A 82 10.81 -4.12 -1.88
CA MET A 82 10.02 -3.84 -0.69
C MET A 82 10.87 -4.03 0.56
N ILE A 83 10.72 -3.13 1.54
CA ILE A 83 11.47 -3.14 2.79
C ILE A 83 10.48 -3.35 3.95
N PRO A 84 10.38 -4.57 4.50
CA PRO A 84 9.44 -4.87 5.59
C PRO A 84 9.85 -4.20 6.91
N GLY A 85 8.94 -4.22 7.88
CA GLY A 85 9.14 -3.66 9.23
C GLY A 85 9.08 -2.13 9.29
N LYS A 86 8.47 -1.51 8.27
CA LYS A 86 8.33 -0.05 8.14
C LYS A 86 6.88 0.43 8.20
N GLY A 87 5.92 -0.48 8.06
CA GLY A 87 4.50 -0.19 8.14
C GLY A 87 3.92 -0.33 9.54
N ARG A 88 2.75 0.26 9.75
CA ARG A 88 1.87 0.01 10.90
C ARG A 88 0.41 0.21 10.51
N PRO A 89 -0.55 -0.29 11.31
CA PRO A 89 -1.96 -0.04 11.07
C PRO A 89 -2.30 1.45 11.10
N LEU A 90 -3.29 1.85 10.30
CA LEU A 90 -3.94 3.15 10.39
C LEU A 90 -4.92 3.13 11.55
N THR A 91 -4.71 4.01 12.53
CA THR A 91 -5.54 4.09 13.74
C THR A 91 -6.60 5.18 13.61
N GLN A 92 -7.64 5.11 14.43
CA GLN A 92 -8.63 6.18 14.52
C GLN A 92 -7.99 7.53 14.89
N GLU A 93 -7.03 7.53 15.83
CA GLU A 93 -6.30 8.74 16.24
C GLU A 93 -5.51 9.39 15.09
N ASP A 94 -4.99 8.57 14.16
CA ASP A 94 -4.35 9.11 12.96
C ASP A 94 -5.36 9.86 12.09
N CYS A 95 -6.54 9.26 11.86
CA CYS A 95 -7.59 9.85 11.03
C CYS A 95 -8.14 11.14 11.63
N GLU A 96 -8.44 11.15 12.94
CA GLU A 96 -8.87 12.35 13.67
C GLU A 96 -7.81 13.46 13.64
N GLY A 97 -6.53 13.08 13.67
CA GLY A 97 -5.40 13.99 13.52
C GLY A 97 -5.10 14.43 12.07
N GLY A 98 -5.85 13.92 11.08
CA GLY A 98 -5.60 14.16 9.65
C GLY A 98 -4.24 13.61 9.17
N LYS A 99 -3.72 12.57 9.82
CA LYS A 99 -2.41 11.98 9.58
C LYS A 99 -2.51 10.77 8.66
N PHE A 100 -1.46 10.54 7.90
CA PHE A 100 -1.27 9.33 7.12
C PHE A 100 -0.40 8.33 7.88
N ALA A 101 -0.83 7.08 7.95
CA ALA A 101 -0.06 6.00 8.54
C ALA A 101 0.87 5.35 7.49
N PRO A 102 2.15 5.08 7.82
CA PRO A 102 3.06 4.39 6.90
C PRO A 102 2.63 2.93 6.73
N LEU A 103 2.62 2.45 5.49
CA LEU A 103 2.17 1.10 5.13
C LEU A 103 3.33 0.21 4.65
N MET A 104 4.17 0.71 3.73
CA MET A 104 5.29 -0.05 3.18
C MET A 104 6.36 0.90 2.63
N LEU A 105 7.62 0.52 2.74
CA LEU A 105 8.75 1.25 2.18
C LEU A 105 9.26 0.54 0.92
N PHE A 106 9.47 1.30 -0.14
CA PHE A 106 9.96 0.80 -1.42
C PHE A 106 11.32 1.43 -1.76
N ASP A 107 12.34 0.61 -2.02
CA ASP A 107 13.58 1.03 -2.70
C ASP A 107 13.34 1.01 -4.21
N CYS A 108 13.31 2.18 -4.82
CA CYS A 108 13.09 2.31 -6.25
C CYS A 108 14.36 2.76 -6.98
N ARG A 109 14.67 2.07 -8.08
CA ARG A 109 15.77 2.42 -9.00
C ARG A 109 15.21 2.66 -10.39
N GLY A 110 15.29 3.91 -10.85
CA GLY A 110 14.83 4.30 -12.18
C GLY A 110 13.33 4.55 -12.32
N TYR A 111 12.56 4.31 -11.24
CA TYR A 111 11.13 4.59 -11.16
C TYR A 111 10.76 5.39 -9.92
N GLU A 112 9.63 6.08 -10.01
CA GLU A 112 8.91 6.74 -8.93
C GLU A 112 7.51 6.11 -8.86
N PRO A 113 7.10 5.49 -7.74
CA PRO A 113 5.77 4.93 -7.59
C PRO A 113 4.74 6.04 -7.37
N VAL A 114 3.58 5.92 -8.02
CA VAL A 114 2.50 6.91 -7.96
C VAL A 114 1.14 6.23 -8.04
N GLY A 115 0.10 6.84 -7.45
CA GLY A 115 -1.29 6.39 -7.57
C GLY A 115 -1.50 4.97 -7.06
N PHE A 116 -1.33 4.78 -5.75
CA PHE A 116 -1.66 3.51 -5.11
C PHE A 116 -3.18 3.27 -5.16
N VAL A 117 -3.56 2.05 -5.52
CA VAL A 117 -4.94 1.62 -5.67
C VAL A 117 -5.28 0.66 -4.53
N PHE A 118 -6.35 0.98 -3.81
CA PHE A 118 -6.90 0.09 -2.81
C PHE A 118 -7.64 -1.07 -3.49
N GLY A 119 -7.43 -2.29 -2.98
CA GLY A 119 -8.05 -3.50 -3.51
C GLY A 119 -8.55 -4.40 -2.38
N VAL A 120 -8.51 -5.70 -2.62
CA VAL A 120 -8.91 -6.74 -1.65
C VAL A 120 -7.84 -7.03 -0.60
N GLY A 121 -8.26 -7.67 0.51
CA GLY A 121 -7.34 -8.26 1.48
C GLY A 121 -7.02 -7.36 2.67
N TRP A 122 -7.94 -6.48 3.04
CA TRP A 122 -7.82 -5.63 4.22
C TRP A 122 -8.50 -6.25 5.44
N LYS A 123 -8.09 -5.79 6.60
CA LYS A 123 -8.79 -6.00 7.86
C LYS A 123 -8.83 -4.71 8.67
N VAL A 124 -9.84 -4.61 9.51
CA VAL A 124 -10.05 -3.49 10.44
C VAL A 124 -10.69 -4.04 11.72
N GLU A 125 -10.62 -3.26 12.79
CA GLU A 125 -11.17 -3.62 14.10
C GLU A 125 -12.12 -2.52 14.55
N SER A 126 -13.28 -2.87 15.13
CA SER A 126 -14.14 -1.90 15.79
C SER A 126 -13.53 -1.43 17.11
N LEU A 127 -14.02 -0.31 17.63
CA LEU A 127 -13.58 0.18 18.95
C LEU A 127 -13.92 -0.80 20.09
N GLU A 128 -14.91 -1.66 19.89
CA GLU A 128 -15.29 -2.72 20.81
C GLU A 128 -14.53 -4.04 20.58
N GLY A 129 -13.65 -4.11 19.58
CA GLY A 129 -12.78 -5.26 19.30
C GLY A 129 -13.35 -6.30 18.34
N THR A 130 -14.45 -6.01 17.65
CA THR A 130 -14.97 -6.85 16.56
C THR A 130 -14.04 -6.72 15.36
N LYS A 131 -13.59 -7.84 14.78
CA LYS A 131 -12.67 -7.85 13.65
C LYS A 131 -13.42 -8.11 12.35
N PHE A 132 -13.17 -7.26 11.37
CA PHE A 132 -13.66 -7.41 10.01
C PHE A 132 -12.47 -7.76 9.12
N GLU A 133 -12.55 -8.87 8.39
CA GLU A 133 -11.46 -9.41 7.57
C GLU A 133 -11.91 -9.64 6.14
N GLY A 134 -10.96 -9.72 5.20
CA GLY A 134 -11.26 -9.96 3.79
C GLY A 134 -11.96 -8.78 3.11
N ILE A 135 -11.79 -7.57 3.65
CA ILE A 135 -12.43 -6.37 3.14
C ILE A 135 -11.88 -6.04 1.75
N ASP A 136 -12.80 -5.73 0.83
CA ASP A 136 -12.51 -5.19 -0.48
C ASP A 136 -12.69 -3.67 -0.47
N LEU A 137 -11.60 -2.94 -0.67
CA LEU A 137 -11.59 -1.48 -0.74
C LEU A 137 -11.45 -0.96 -2.17
N SER A 138 -11.69 -1.80 -3.18
CA SER A 138 -11.72 -1.37 -4.60
C SER A 138 -12.94 -0.50 -4.95
N GLY A 139 -13.98 -0.53 -4.11
CA GLY A 139 -15.20 0.30 -4.24
C GLY A 139 -15.14 1.66 -3.53
N ASP A 140 -13.98 2.04 -2.98
CA ASP A 140 -13.72 3.27 -2.21
C ASP A 140 -14.38 3.37 -0.82
N ASP A 141 -15.32 2.50 -0.48
CA ASP A 141 -15.96 2.43 0.83
C ASP A 141 -16.18 0.99 1.36
N PHE A 142 -16.41 0.91 2.66
CA PHE A 142 -16.86 -0.30 3.35
C PHE A 142 -17.79 0.13 4.48
N SER A 143 -18.92 -0.55 4.64
CA SER A 143 -19.85 -0.29 5.73
C SER A 143 -20.45 -1.60 6.24
N GLU A 144 -20.48 -1.77 7.55
CA GLU A 144 -21.10 -2.91 8.23
C GLU A 144 -21.74 -2.46 9.54
N TYR A 145 -22.36 -3.38 10.27
CA TYR A 145 -22.88 -3.14 11.61
C TYR A 145 -22.10 -3.96 12.65
N ASP A 146 -21.59 -3.29 13.69
CA ASP A 146 -20.96 -3.98 14.82
C ASP A 146 -22.02 -4.31 15.88
N GLU A 147 -22.48 -5.56 15.89
CA GLU A 147 -23.43 -6.08 16.88
C GLU A 147 -22.95 -5.92 18.32
N LYS A 148 -21.62 -5.93 18.56
CA LYS A 148 -21.07 -5.80 19.91
C LYS A 148 -21.13 -4.35 20.41
N GLY A 149 -20.85 -3.40 19.53
CA GLY A 149 -20.92 -1.97 19.82
C GLY A 149 -22.29 -1.34 19.56
N GLU A 150 -23.25 -2.11 19.02
CA GLU A 150 -24.58 -1.66 18.63
C GLU A 150 -24.55 -0.40 17.73
N CYS A 151 -23.53 -0.30 16.86
CA CYS A 151 -23.30 0.88 16.03
C CYS A 151 -22.88 0.53 14.59
N PRO A 152 -23.19 1.40 13.61
CA PRO A 152 -22.65 1.25 12.27
C PRO A 152 -21.13 1.49 12.29
N VAL A 153 -20.42 0.75 11.44
CA VAL A 153 -18.99 0.93 11.19
C VAL A 153 -18.77 1.27 9.73
N MET A 154 -17.84 2.18 9.44
CA MET A 154 -17.59 2.63 8.07
C MET A 154 -16.12 2.98 7.83
N ILE A 155 -15.62 2.61 6.65
CA ILE A 155 -14.39 3.10 6.05
C ILE A 155 -14.79 3.89 4.79
N SER A 156 -14.32 5.11 4.66
CA SER A 156 -14.55 5.93 3.46
C SER A 156 -13.39 6.89 3.20
N ASN A 157 -13.46 7.67 2.13
CA ASN A 157 -12.48 8.72 1.80
C ASN A 157 -11.02 8.22 1.84
N LEU A 158 -10.80 7.06 1.22
CA LEU A 158 -9.49 6.44 1.10
C LEU A 158 -8.52 7.36 0.36
N ARG A 159 -7.33 7.54 0.94
CA ARG A 159 -6.27 8.41 0.44
C ARG A 159 -4.94 7.70 0.59
N SER A 160 -4.07 7.91 -0.40
CA SER A 160 -2.72 7.36 -0.39
C SER A 160 -1.71 8.40 -0.88
N THR A 161 -0.47 8.29 -0.40
CA THR A 161 0.63 9.13 -0.85
C THR A 161 1.94 8.35 -0.84
N PHE A 162 2.82 8.69 -1.78
CA PHE A 162 4.21 8.22 -1.78
C PHE A 162 5.11 9.39 -1.42
N GLU A 163 5.81 9.29 -0.29
CA GLU A 163 6.75 10.31 0.15
C GLU A 163 8.20 9.83 0.00
N PRO A 164 9.08 10.59 -0.66
CA PRO A 164 10.50 10.25 -0.72
C PRO A 164 11.13 10.35 0.67
N VAL A 165 11.86 9.31 1.08
CA VAL A 165 12.59 9.24 2.35
C VAL A 165 14.08 9.42 2.08
N LYS A 166 14.72 10.29 2.87
CA LYS A 166 16.16 10.54 2.80
C LYS A 166 16.95 9.51 3.60
#